data_AF-A0A807N885-F1
#
_entry.id   AF-A0A807N885-F1
#
_cell.length_a   1.000
_cell.length_b   1.000
_cell.length_c   1.000
_cell.angle_alpha   90.00
_cell.angle_beta   90.00
_cell.angle_gamma   90.00
#
_symmetry.space_group_name_H-M   'P 1'
#
loop_
_entity.id
_entity.type
_entity.pdbx_description
1 polymer ?
#
loop_
_entity_poly.entity_id
_entity_poly.type
_entity_poly.pdbx_seq_one_letter_code
_entity_poly.pdbx_strand_id
1 'polypeptide(L)'
;MRTHMAVVSIESGGSGISVRHLIDLVKASLLYADTVEVLSIANQMVRGLAEFSGNDPSSLLALLGSLDDATLQHLSPGLDPSQLRALLPLLSLDPTLVRSLAGLGPEMGTLDGLADILDQSNEAMASSMAGLRKVAESMRVESGVAELERVLDHKVLRLNERVALGEGTEAMVTAFTSELKRYLQDPTKLLVLDSQAAGMARAMLHEGLVTMPKRATANAEEAVLGTGLIARLPAFTAAPVDEVMDLRSDLEEPLGRYRHKVAQLRGLLLTGPFDSNIGAEVDSLWRLEVDPMIADVREAMAEHGLIREFLRSVGESPADFAKGVLLPTALGVFTADALEVNGVVGIAAGVITPAVAAVRQRSVGRATARRNDLFYLYEVNRRLGG
;
A
#
# COMPACT_ATOMS: atom_id res chain seq x y z
N MET A 1 -18.93 -8.46 13.12
CA MET A 1 -17.59 -8.98 13.44
C MET A 1 -16.59 -8.09 12.73
N ARG A 2 -15.47 -7.73 13.39
CA ARG A 2 -14.40 -6.98 12.72
C ARG A 2 -13.59 -7.94 11.84
N THR A 3 -13.38 -7.56 10.59
CA THR A 3 -12.61 -8.28 9.60
C THR A 3 -11.13 -7.95 9.77
N HIS A 4 -10.33 -8.91 10.20
CA HIS A 4 -8.90 -8.74 10.40
C HIS A 4 -8.13 -9.37 9.23
N MET A 5 -7.20 -8.63 8.63
CA MET A 5 -6.37 -9.13 7.53
C MET A 5 -4.89 -9.11 7.89
N ALA A 6 -4.20 -10.22 7.60
CA ALA A 6 -2.76 -10.30 7.60
C ALA A 6 -2.25 -10.18 6.14
N VAL A 7 -1.33 -9.25 5.93
CA VAL A 7 -0.60 -9.04 4.68
C VAL A 7 0.82 -9.53 4.91
N VAL A 8 1.27 -10.50 4.12
CA VAL A 8 2.61 -11.06 4.24
C VAL A 8 3.40 -10.77 2.97
N SER A 9 4.58 -10.19 3.14
CA SER A 9 5.46 -9.86 2.02
C SER A 9 6.91 -10.19 2.33
N ILE A 10 7.57 -10.89 1.40
CA ILE A 10 9.00 -11.25 1.48
C ILE A 10 9.85 -10.28 0.65
N GLU A 11 9.24 -9.52 -0.26
CA GLU A 11 9.94 -8.81 -1.33
C GLU A 11 11.17 -8.00 -0.85
N SER A 12 12.35 -8.39 -1.36
CA SER A 12 13.55 -7.57 -1.43
C SER A 12 13.67 -7.05 -2.86
N GLY A 13 13.39 -5.76 -3.09
CA GLY A 13 13.39 -5.19 -4.44
C GLY A 13 14.70 -5.48 -5.20
N GLY A 14 14.56 -6.05 -6.40
CA GLY A 14 15.70 -6.25 -7.30
C GLY A 14 16.27 -4.90 -7.77
N SER A 15 17.58 -4.71 -7.62
CA SER A 15 18.33 -3.50 -8.01
C SER A 15 18.05 -2.21 -7.22
N GLY A 16 17.26 -2.29 -6.15
CA GLY A 16 16.96 -1.16 -5.28
C GLY A 16 15.86 -1.52 -4.28
N ILE A 17 15.93 -0.97 -3.08
CA ILE A 17 14.99 -1.31 -2.03
C ILE A 17 13.70 -0.50 -2.22
N SER A 18 12.63 -1.16 -2.68
CA SER A 18 11.31 -0.56 -2.90
C SER A 18 10.27 -1.32 -2.10
N VAL A 19 9.38 -0.59 -1.41
CA VAL A 19 8.20 -1.15 -0.72
C VAL A 19 6.90 -0.83 -1.46
N ARG A 20 6.96 -0.35 -2.70
CA ARG A 20 5.77 0.10 -3.45
C ARG A 20 4.73 -1.00 -3.67
N HIS A 21 5.17 -2.22 -3.99
CA HIS A 21 4.24 -3.33 -4.15
C HIS A 21 3.56 -3.69 -2.81
N LEU A 22 4.31 -3.66 -1.71
CA LEU A 22 3.76 -3.80 -0.36
C LEU A 22 2.73 -2.69 -0.05
N ILE A 23 3.00 -1.45 -0.46
CA ILE A 23 2.06 -0.33 -0.31
C ILE A 23 0.76 -0.60 -1.05
N ASP A 24 0.83 -1.04 -2.32
CA ASP A 24 -0.38 -1.36 -3.08
C ASP A 24 -1.18 -2.48 -2.42
N LEU A 25 -0.48 -3.50 -1.92
CA LEU A 25 -1.11 -4.60 -1.18
C LEU A 25 -1.78 -4.11 0.11
N VAL A 26 -1.12 -3.21 0.85
CA VAL A 26 -1.64 -2.58 2.05
C VAL A 26 -2.84 -1.70 1.74
N LYS A 27 -2.78 -0.84 0.71
CA LYS A 27 -3.89 0.01 0.26
C LYS A 27 -5.14 -0.81 -0.07
N ALA A 28 -4.98 -1.88 -0.84
CA ALA A 28 -6.10 -2.75 -1.21
C ALA A 28 -6.67 -3.45 0.02
N SER A 29 -5.80 -3.86 0.94
CA SER A 29 -6.16 -4.47 2.22
C SER A 29 -6.90 -3.51 3.15
N LEU A 30 -6.51 -2.23 3.20
CA LEU A 30 -7.16 -1.18 3.99
C LEU A 30 -8.56 -0.87 3.45
N LEU A 31 -8.75 -0.93 2.14
CA LEU A 31 -10.07 -0.80 1.51
C LEU A 31 -10.92 -2.06 1.67
N TYR A 32 -10.34 -3.22 1.97
CA TYR A 32 -11.11 -4.45 2.14
C TYR A 32 -11.40 -4.84 3.59
N ALA A 33 -10.47 -4.62 4.53
CA ALA A 33 -10.51 -5.16 5.89
C ALA A 33 -10.65 -4.07 6.95
N ASP A 34 -11.14 -4.42 8.15
CA ASP A 34 -11.33 -3.47 9.26
C ASP A 34 -10.03 -3.18 10.03
N THR A 35 -9.05 -4.08 9.97
CA THR A 35 -7.69 -3.80 10.43
C THR A 35 -6.72 -4.60 9.58
N VAL A 36 -5.53 -4.06 9.37
CA VAL A 36 -4.46 -4.71 8.61
C VAL A 36 -3.26 -4.92 9.50
N GLU A 37 -2.74 -6.14 9.52
CA GLU A 37 -1.46 -6.50 10.13
C GLU A 37 -0.47 -6.86 9.02
N VAL A 38 0.72 -6.26 9.02
CA VAL A 38 1.75 -6.52 8.01
C VAL A 38 2.87 -7.33 8.62
N LEU A 39 3.14 -8.50 8.04
CA LEU A 39 4.36 -9.27 8.28
C LEU A 39 5.26 -9.10 7.07
N SER A 40 6.30 -8.27 7.19
CA SER A 40 7.29 -8.12 6.13
C SER A 40 8.69 -7.96 6.70
N ILE A 41 9.68 -8.46 5.97
CA ILE A 41 11.09 -8.15 6.23
C ILE A 41 11.33 -6.64 6.09
N ALA A 42 10.61 -5.97 5.18
CA ALA A 42 10.68 -4.52 4.99
C ALA A 42 10.16 -3.71 6.19
N ASN A 43 9.36 -4.30 7.10
CA ASN A 43 8.96 -3.62 8.35
C ASN A 43 10.17 -3.15 9.15
N GLN A 44 11.25 -3.92 9.11
CA GLN A 44 12.47 -3.60 9.81
C GLN A 44 13.20 -2.41 9.18
N MET A 45 13.09 -2.24 7.86
CA MET A 45 13.60 -1.05 7.19
C MET A 45 12.83 0.20 7.55
N VAL A 46 11.49 0.13 7.55
CA VAL A 46 10.63 1.24 7.99
C VAL A 46 11.04 1.69 9.39
N ARG A 47 11.26 0.74 10.30
CA ARG A 47 11.70 1.03 11.66
C ARG A 47 13.12 1.62 11.72
N GLY A 48 14.09 0.99 11.06
CA GLY A 48 15.48 1.45 11.08
C GLY A 48 15.65 2.85 10.46
N LEU A 49 14.90 3.17 9.41
CA LEU A 49 14.92 4.51 8.79
C LEU A 49 14.16 5.55 9.63
N ALA A 50 13.05 5.17 10.27
CA ALA A 50 12.32 6.04 11.20
C ALA A 50 13.19 6.40 12.42
N GLU A 51 13.91 5.43 12.98
CA GLU A 51 14.85 5.63 14.10
C GLU A 51 16.03 6.54 13.72
N PHE A 52 16.45 6.53 12.45
CA PHE A 52 17.48 7.44 11.90
C PHE A 52 17.00 8.89 11.76
N SER A 53 15.69 9.11 11.62
CA SER A 53 15.10 10.46 11.52
C SER A 53 15.08 11.21 12.86
N GLY A 54 15.25 10.48 13.98
CA GLY A 54 15.46 11.08 15.28
C GLY A 54 16.74 11.91 15.26
N ASN A 55 16.67 13.17 15.72
CA ASN A 55 17.78 14.13 15.74
C ASN A 55 19.01 13.72 16.57
N ASP A 56 19.15 12.46 16.96
CA ASP A 56 20.13 11.97 17.92
C ASP A 56 21.25 11.17 17.21
N PRO A 57 22.47 11.73 17.11
CA PRO A 57 23.64 11.03 16.60
C PRO A 57 23.95 9.73 17.37
N SER A 58 23.49 9.60 18.61
CA SER A 58 23.72 8.42 19.43
C SER A 58 22.91 7.19 18.95
N SER A 59 21.77 7.37 18.29
CA SER A 59 20.96 6.28 17.74
C SER A 59 21.69 5.48 16.67
N LEU A 60 22.50 6.16 15.85
CA LEU A 60 23.32 5.55 14.81
C LEU A 60 24.52 4.80 15.41
N LEU A 61 25.13 5.37 16.44
CA LEU A 61 26.22 4.74 17.19
C LEU A 61 25.71 3.49 17.94
N ALA A 62 24.47 3.54 18.46
CA ALA A 62 23.78 2.40 19.05
C ALA A 62 23.46 1.33 17.99
N LEU A 63 22.97 1.74 16.81
CA LEU A 63 22.70 0.82 15.71
C LEU A 63 23.99 0.16 15.20
N LEU A 64 25.06 0.93 14.94
CA LEU A 64 26.37 0.40 14.58
C LEU A 64 26.96 -0.51 15.66
N GLY A 65 26.74 -0.19 16.94
CA GLY A 65 27.11 -1.04 18.06
C GLY A 65 26.31 -2.34 18.15
N SER A 66 25.08 -2.36 17.62
CA SER A 66 24.18 -3.52 17.63
C SER A 66 24.40 -4.49 16.45
N LEU A 67 25.11 -4.06 15.40
CA LEU A 67 25.44 -4.92 14.26
C LEU A 67 26.51 -5.97 14.62
N ASP A 68 26.41 -7.14 13.99
CA ASP A 68 27.41 -8.19 14.13
C ASP A 68 28.70 -7.89 13.34
N ASP A 69 29.79 -8.59 13.70
CA ASP A 69 31.11 -8.35 13.13
C ASP A 69 31.15 -8.62 11.61
N ALA A 70 30.35 -9.59 11.15
CA ALA A 70 30.28 -9.97 9.74
C ALA A 70 29.60 -8.88 8.90
N THR A 71 28.53 -8.29 9.41
CA THR A 71 27.79 -7.20 8.76
C THR A 71 28.63 -5.91 8.78
N LEU A 72 29.34 -5.62 9.87
CA LEU A 72 30.25 -4.47 9.94
C LEU A 72 31.40 -4.57 8.93
N GLN A 73 32.01 -5.76 8.79
CA GLN A 73 33.04 -6.01 7.79
C GLN A 73 32.51 -5.93 6.35
N HIS A 74 31.24 -6.29 6.14
CA HIS A 74 30.60 -6.17 4.83
C HIS A 74 30.34 -4.71 4.43
N LEU A 75 29.92 -3.87 5.39
CA LEU A 75 29.67 -2.44 5.18
C LEU A 75 30.96 -1.64 4.96
N SER A 76 32.06 -2.04 5.60
CA SER A 76 33.37 -1.42 5.41
C SER A 76 34.49 -2.47 5.46
N PRO A 77 34.96 -2.96 4.29
CA PRO A 77 35.95 -4.04 4.20
C PRO A 77 37.35 -3.75 4.77
N GLY A 78 37.57 -2.60 5.42
CA GLY A 78 38.84 -2.22 6.04
C GLY A 78 38.73 -1.83 7.52
N LEU A 79 37.55 -2.00 8.12
CA LEU A 79 37.25 -1.53 9.46
C LEU A 79 37.28 -2.70 10.45
N ASP A 80 38.18 -2.66 11.42
CA ASP A 80 38.28 -3.67 12.48
C ASP A 80 37.11 -3.48 13.48
N PRO A 81 36.15 -4.43 13.59
CA PRO A 81 34.98 -4.30 14.45
C PRO A 81 35.33 -4.08 15.92
N SER A 82 36.47 -4.64 16.37
CA SER A 82 36.93 -4.50 17.75
C SER A 82 37.39 -3.07 18.06
N GLN A 83 38.07 -2.44 17.10
CA GLN A 83 38.54 -1.05 17.22
C GLN A 83 37.38 -0.07 17.13
N LEU A 84 36.42 -0.32 16.24
CA LEU A 84 35.20 0.47 16.15
C LEU A 84 34.45 0.47 17.49
N ARG A 85 34.24 -0.71 18.09
CA ARG A 85 33.58 -0.84 19.39
C ARG A 85 34.34 -0.18 20.54
N ALA A 86 35.67 -0.14 20.47
CA ALA A 86 36.49 0.58 21.46
C ALA A 86 36.37 2.10 21.32
N LEU A 87 36.12 2.61 20.11
CA LEU A 87 35.99 4.04 19.81
C LEU A 87 34.57 4.58 20.02
N LEU A 88 33.54 3.74 19.89
CA LEU A 88 32.13 4.11 20.06
C LEU A 88 31.83 4.82 21.41
N PRO A 89 32.32 4.34 22.57
CA PRO A 89 32.12 5.03 23.85
C PRO A 89 32.77 6.40 23.92
N LEU A 90 33.94 6.58 23.31
CA LEU A 90 34.68 7.85 23.31
C LEU A 90 33.98 8.91 22.45
N LEU A 91 33.38 8.50 21.34
CA LEU A 91 32.58 9.36 20.46
C LEU A 91 31.22 9.72 21.06
N SER A 92 30.78 8.99 22.10
CA SER A 92 29.53 9.28 22.83
C SER A 92 29.69 10.20 24.04
N LEU A 93 30.92 10.67 24.33
CA LEU A 93 31.19 11.59 25.44
C LEU A 93 30.68 13.00 25.12
N ASP A 94 29.98 13.62 26.08
CA ASP A 94 29.52 15.01 25.96
C ASP A 94 30.70 15.99 26.07
N PRO A 95 31.00 16.77 25.03
CA PRO A 95 32.11 17.73 25.03
C PRO A 95 31.98 18.78 26.13
N THR A 96 30.75 19.14 26.52
CA THR A 96 30.50 20.14 27.57
C THR A 96 30.93 19.62 28.94
N LEU A 97 30.76 18.32 29.21
CA LEU A 97 31.25 17.67 30.42
C LEU A 97 32.78 17.64 30.44
N VAL A 98 33.42 17.33 29.30
CA VAL A 98 34.89 17.33 29.18
C VAL A 98 35.47 18.72 29.44
N ARG A 99 34.86 19.77 28.87
CA ARG A 99 35.25 21.17 29.07
C ARG A 99 35.03 21.64 30.51
N SER A 100 33.94 21.20 31.13
CA SER A 100 33.67 21.50 32.55
C SER A 100 34.72 20.89 33.49
N LEU A 101 35.26 19.72 33.14
CA LEU A 101 36.33 19.06 33.89
C LEU A 101 37.70 19.71 33.63
N ALA A 102 37.94 20.19 32.40
CA ALA A 102 39.15 20.94 32.05
C ALA A 102 39.29 22.24 32.86
N GLY A 103 38.17 22.91 33.18
CA GLY A 103 38.14 24.14 33.97
C GLY A 103 38.42 23.98 35.48
N LEU A 104 38.56 22.75 36.01
CA LEU A 104 38.73 22.49 37.45
C LEU A 104 40.18 22.63 37.94
N GLY A 105 41.18 22.82 37.06
CA GLY A 105 42.55 23.09 37.48
C GLY A 105 43.57 23.12 36.33
N PRO A 106 44.74 23.76 36.52
CA PRO A 106 45.76 23.95 35.48
C PRO A 106 46.42 22.64 34.99
N GLU A 107 46.34 21.55 35.77
CA GLU A 107 46.83 20.22 35.37
C GLU A 107 45.90 19.51 34.36
N MET A 108 44.65 19.98 34.22
CA MET A 108 43.64 19.43 33.31
C MET A 108 43.65 20.10 31.92
N GLY A 109 44.56 21.04 31.64
CA GLY A 109 44.61 21.79 30.38
C GLY A 109 44.85 20.93 29.11
N THR A 110 45.27 19.67 29.27
CA THR A 110 45.32 18.69 28.17
C THR A 110 43.92 18.23 27.72
N LEU A 111 42.90 18.40 28.56
CA LEU A 111 41.49 18.09 28.25
C LEU A 111 40.84 19.18 27.38
N ASP A 112 41.35 20.41 27.38
CA ASP A 112 40.87 21.46 26.46
C ASP A 112 41.19 21.09 25.00
N GLY A 113 42.41 20.61 24.73
CA GLY A 113 42.77 20.10 23.41
C GLY A 113 41.95 18.87 23.00
N LEU A 114 41.57 18.02 23.95
CA LEU A 114 40.63 16.91 23.71
C LEU A 114 39.22 17.43 23.40
N ALA A 115 38.75 18.46 24.11
CA ALA A 115 37.44 19.06 23.90
C ALA A 115 37.33 19.76 22.53
N ASP A 116 38.40 20.40 22.06
CA ASP A 116 38.48 21.00 20.72
C ASP A 116 38.49 19.93 19.61
N ILE A 117 39.20 18.81 19.83
CA ILE A 117 39.18 17.65 18.92
C ILE A 117 37.78 17.03 18.87
N LEU A 118 37.11 16.91 20.02
CA LEU A 118 35.74 16.41 20.11
C LEU A 118 34.75 17.36 19.42
N ASP A 119 34.90 18.69 19.55
CA ASP A 119 34.05 19.66 18.86
C ASP A 119 34.24 19.63 17.34
N GLN A 120 35.48 19.63 16.85
CA GLN A 120 35.76 19.52 15.41
C GLN A 120 35.26 18.18 14.84
N SER A 121 35.44 17.08 15.59
CA SER A 121 34.89 15.78 15.24
C SER A 121 33.36 15.82 15.20
N ASN A 122 32.71 16.47 16.18
CA ASN A 122 31.26 16.61 16.24
C ASN A 122 30.70 17.48 15.12
N GLU A 123 31.35 18.58 14.75
CA GLU A 123 30.94 19.41 13.61
C GLU A 123 31.13 18.67 12.27
N ALA A 124 32.28 18.00 12.07
CA ALA A 124 32.52 17.18 10.89
C ALA A 124 31.52 16.03 10.79
N MET A 125 31.19 15.41 11.92
CA MET A 125 30.18 14.36 12.01
C MET A 125 28.78 14.94 11.76
N ALA A 126 28.42 16.10 12.32
CA ALA A 126 27.13 16.76 12.11
C ALA A 126 26.92 17.15 10.63
N SER A 127 27.96 17.65 9.95
CA SER A 127 27.91 17.95 8.52
C SER A 127 27.77 16.68 7.67
N SER A 128 28.49 15.62 8.01
CA SER A 128 28.37 14.31 7.37
C SER A 128 27.00 13.67 7.63
N MET A 129 26.43 13.88 8.83
CA MET A 129 25.09 13.47 9.22
C MET A 129 24.02 14.23 8.44
N ALA A 130 24.20 15.52 8.16
CA ALA A 130 23.27 16.26 7.32
C ALA A 130 23.21 15.66 5.89
N GLY A 131 24.36 15.24 5.35
CA GLY A 131 24.42 14.52 4.07
C GLY A 131 23.73 13.16 4.11
N LEU A 132 24.04 12.33 5.12
CA LEU A 132 23.42 11.01 5.30
C LEU A 132 21.92 11.09 5.57
N ARG A 133 21.45 12.08 6.34
CA ARG A 133 20.02 12.36 6.55
C ARG A 133 19.32 12.71 5.25
N LYS A 134 19.94 13.52 4.40
CA LYS A 134 19.36 13.85 3.10
C LYS A 134 19.22 12.60 2.21
N VAL A 135 20.23 11.73 2.21
CA VAL A 135 20.19 10.44 1.49
C VAL A 135 19.11 9.52 2.10
N ALA A 136 19.05 9.40 3.42
CA ALA A 136 18.05 8.61 4.12
C ALA A 136 16.63 9.12 3.84
N GLU A 137 16.42 10.43 3.84
CA GLU A 137 15.13 11.05 3.52
C GLU A 137 14.75 10.83 2.05
N SER A 138 15.70 10.99 1.12
CA SER A 138 15.48 10.65 -0.29
C SER A 138 15.12 9.17 -0.46
N MET A 139 15.83 8.26 0.21
CA MET A 139 15.51 6.83 0.19
C MET A 139 14.13 6.56 0.81
N ARG A 140 13.75 7.26 1.89
CA ARG A 140 12.43 7.11 2.55
C ARG A 140 11.29 7.48 1.61
N VAL A 141 11.45 8.54 0.82
CA VAL A 141 10.47 8.99 -0.18
C VAL A 141 10.47 8.08 -1.40
N GLU A 142 11.64 7.76 -1.96
CA GLU A 142 11.77 6.98 -3.20
C GLU A 142 11.31 5.53 -3.03
N SER A 143 11.59 4.92 -1.87
CA SER A 143 11.18 3.56 -1.53
C SER A 143 9.68 3.45 -1.20
N GLY A 144 9.05 4.55 -0.79
CA GLY A 144 7.65 4.60 -0.36
C GLY A 144 7.44 4.44 1.16
N VAL A 145 8.50 4.27 1.95
CA VAL A 145 8.42 4.14 3.42
C VAL A 145 7.67 5.31 4.06
N ALA A 146 7.88 6.53 3.57
CA ALA A 146 7.19 7.73 4.06
C ALA A 146 5.66 7.64 3.94
N GLU A 147 5.15 6.88 2.96
CA GLU A 147 3.72 6.67 2.78
C GLU A 147 3.17 5.63 3.76
N LEU A 148 3.92 4.56 4.05
CA LEU A 148 3.55 3.56 5.08
C LEU A 148 3.51 4.15 6.49
N GLU A 149 4.44 5.04 6.83
CA GLU A 149 4.50 5.68 8.15
C GLU A 149 3.22 6.46 8.47
N ARG A 150 2.66 7.19 7.50
CA ARG A 150 1.40 7.94 7.71
C ARG A 150 0.24 7.02 8.10
N VAL A 151 0.21 5.81 7.55
CA VAL A 151 -0.86 4.84 7.84
C VAL A 151 -0.76 4.30 9.26
N LEU A 152 0.47 4.13 9.78
CA LEU A 152 0.71 3.59 11.11
C LEU A 152 0.13 4.49 12.20
N ASP A 153 0.15 5.80 11.99
CA ASP A 153 -0.40 6.78 12.93
C ASP A 153 -1.91 6.59 13.18
N HIS A 154 -2.65 6.08 12.19
CA HIS A 154 -4.09 5.87 12.29
C HIS A 154 -4.50 4.61 13.08
N LYS A 155 -3.55 3.79 13.56
CA LYS A 155 -3.78 2.53 14.33
C LYS A 155 -4.61 1.45 13.61
N VAL A 156 -4.93 1.65 12.33
CA VAL A 156 -5.65 0.69 11.47
C VAL A 156 -4.68 -0.32 10.85
N LEU A 157 -3.45 0.13 10.59
CA LEU A 157 -2.31 -0.69 10.19
C LEU A 157 -1.46 -1.02 11.42
N ARG A 158 -1.00 -2.26 11.53
CA ARG A 158 -0.04 -2.71 12.54
C ARG A 158 1.09 -3.47 11.89
N LEU A 159 2.32 -3.16 12.26
CA LEU A 159 3.46 -3.99 11.88
C LEU A 159 3.56 -5.15 12.86
N ASN A 160 3.78 -6.36 12.35
CA ASN A 160 4.10 -7.51 13.18
C ASN A 160 5.56 -7.39 13.63
N GLU A 161 5.77 -7.33 14.95
CA GLU A 161 7.08 -7.09 15.57
C GLU A 161 7.86 -8.39 15.89
N ARG A 162 7.30 -9.57 15.59
CA ARG A 162 7.92 -10.85 15.95
C ARG A 162 9.15 -11.20 15.10
N VAL A 163 9.37 -10.47 14.02
CA VAL A 163 10.55 -10.59 13.17
C VAL A 163 11.40 -9.34 13.43
N ALA A 164 12.49 -9.47 14.19
CA ALA A 164 13.36 -8.36 14.60
C ALA A 164 14.77 -8.47 14.00
N LEU A 165 15.41 -7.31 13.72
CA LEU A 165 16.84 -7.23 13.42
C LEU A 165 17.64 -7.39 14.73
N GLY A 166 18.66 -8.25 14.73
CA GLY A 166 19.62 -8.38 15.84
C GLY A 166 19.98 -9.81 16.23
N GLU A 167 19.17 -10.80 15.87
CA GLU A 167 19.40 -12.22 16.21
C GLU A 167 20.06 -13.04 15.07
N GLY A 168 20.48 -12.38 13.99
CA GLY A 168 21.05 -13.00 12.79
C GLY A 168 20.00 -13.45 11.76
N THR A 169 20.44 -13.67 10.52
CA THR A 169 19.56 -14.00 9.37
C THR A 169 18.76 -15.29 9.58
N GLU A 170 19.36 -16.31 10.20
CA GLU A 170 18.71 -17.60 10.44
C GLU A 170 17.54 -17.48 11.44
N ALA A 171 17.72 -16.70 12.51
CA ALA A 171 16.66 -16.42 13.47
C ALA A 171 15.50 -15.66 12.82
N MET A 172 15.81 -14.68 11.96
CA MET A 172 14.80 -13.91 11.21
C MET A 172 13.97 -14.81 10.29
N VAL A 173 14.62 -15.67 9.50
CA VAL A 173 13.93 -16.62 8.60
C VAL A 173 13.06 -17.59 9.41
N THR A 174 13.57 -18.08 10.54
CA THR A 174 12.84 -18.97 11.44
C THR A 174 11.60 -18.30 12.04
N ALA A 175 11.73 -17.06 12.52
CA ALA A 175 10.64 -16.29 13.07
C ALA A 175 9.57 -16.00 12.00
N PHE A 176 9.99 -15.55 10.82
CA PHE A 176 9.09 -15.25 9.70
C PHE A 176 8.32 -16.49 9.25
N THR A 177 9.02 -17.62 9.08
CA THR A 177 8.42 -18.90 8.69
C THR A 177 7.42 -19.38 9.75
N SER A 178 7.76 -19.24 11.03
CA SER A 178 6.88 -19.63 12.14
C SER A 178 5.61 -18.79 12.16
N GLU A 179 5.72 -17.48 11.92
CA GLU A 179 4.57 -16.59 11.88
C GLU A 179 3.69 -16.83 10.65
N LEU A 180 4.28 -17.11 9.49
CA LEU A 180 3.54 -17.51 8.30
C LEU A 180 2.75 -18.81 8.55
N LYS A 181 3.36 -19.83 9.19
CA LYS A 181 2.63 -21.06 9.58
C LYS A 181 1.41 -20.72 10.43
N ARG A 182 1.57 -19.84 11.40
CA ARG A 182 0.49 -19.40 12.28
C ARG A 182 -0.65 -18.75 11.49
N TYR A 183 -0.35 -17.88 10.54
CA TYR A 183 -1.38 -17.26 9.70
C TYR A 183 -2.10 -18.26 8.79
N LEU A 184 -1.37 -19.20 8.19
CA LEU A 184 -1.96 -20.26 7.36
C LEU A 184 -2.95 -21.13 8.14
N GLN A 185 -2.76 -21.24 9.46
CA GLN A 185 -3.61 -22.03 10.34
C GLN A 185 -4.73 -21.22 11.03
N ASP A 186 -4.74 -19.91 10.93
CA ASP A 186 -5.67 -19.03 11.66
C ASP A 186 -7.01 -18.89 10.89
N PRO A 187 -8.12 -19.49 11.37
CA PRO A 187 -9.40 -19.41 10.69
C PRO A 187 -10.13 -18.07 10.91
N THR A 188 -9.56 -17.17 11.71
CA THR A 188 -10.17 -15.88 12.07
C THR A 188 -9.64 -14.72 11.23
N LYS A 189 -8.53 -14.92 10.52
CA LYS A 189 -7.89 -13.89 9.69
C LYS A 189 -8.12 -14.14 8.21
N LEU A 190 -8.26 -13.03 7.48
CA LEU A 190 -8.00 -12.98 6.05
C LEU A 190 -6.48 -12.96 5.83
N LEU A 191 -6.01 -13.62 4.78
CA LEU A 191 -4.58 -13.73 4.48
C LEU A 191 -4.33 -13.34 3.03
N VAL A 192 -3.48 -12.34 2.83
CA VAL A 192 -2.99 -11.92 1.51
C VAL A 192 -1.47 -12.05 1.52
N LEU A 193 -0.94 -12.68 0.47
CA LEU A 193 0.48 -12.93 0.31
C LEU A 193 0.95 -12.24 -0.98
N ASP A 194 2.14 -11.64 -0.95
CA ASP A 194 2.84 -11.31 -2.20
C ASP A 194 3.27 -12.57 -2.96
N SER A 195 3.82 -12.42 -4.16
CA SER A 195 4.20 -13.55 -5.02
C SER A 195 5.23 -14.47 -4.37
N GLN A 196 6.21 -13.92 -3.65
CA GLN A 196 7.27 -14.67 -2.99
C GLN A 196 6.75 -15.42 -1.76
N ALA A 197 5.96 -14.75 -0.90
CA ALA A 197 5.30 -15.34 0.25
C ALA A 197 4.31 -16.43 -0.16
N ALA A 198 3.57 -16.22 -1.26
CA ALA A 198 2.67 -17.23 -1.83
C ALA A 198 3.43 -18.47 -2.32
N GLY A 199 4.58 -18.27 -2.97
CA GLY A 199 5.48 -19.36 -3.38
C GLY A 199 5.95 -20.18 -2.17
N MET A 200 6.38 -19.51 -1.10
CA MET A 200 6.80 -20.18 0.14
C MET A 200 5.65 -20.91 0.83
N ALA A 201 4.49 -20.28 0.98
CA ALA A 201 3.30 -20.91 1.55
C ALA A 201 2.89 -22.16 0.77
N ARG A 202 2.93 -22.10 -0.57
CA ARG A 202 2.63 -23.23 -1.44
C ARG A 202 3.60 -24.38 -1.24
N ALA A 203 4.90 -24.10 -1.15
CA ALA A 203 5.90 -25.13 -0.85
C ALA A 203 5.62 -25.80 0.51
N MET A 204 5.35 -25.01 1.55
CA MET A 204 5.04 -25.53 2.89
C MET A 204 3.78 -26.40 2.91
N LEU A 205 2.76 -26.06 2.13
CA LEU A 205 1.53 -26.83 1.99
C LEU A 205 1.77 -28.13 1.21
N HIS A 206 2.50 -28.05 0.11
CA HIS A 206 2.82 -29.21 -0.73
C HIS A 206 3.68 -30.24 0.00
N GLU A 207 4.65 -29.77 0.80
CA GLU A 207 5.52 -30.63 1.61
C GLU A 207 4.87 -31.14 2.90
N GLY A 208 3.62 -30.72 3.20
CA GLY A 208 2.91 -31.11 4.41
C GLY A 208 3.48 -30.50 5.70
N LEU A 209 4.29 -29.44 5.59
CA LEU A 209 4.85 -28.71 6.75
C LEU A 209 3.78 -27.89 7.50
N VAL A 210 2.66 -27.61 6.83
CA VAL A 210 1.48 -26.95 7.39
C VAL A 210 0.23 -27.44 6.66
N THR A 211 -0.92 -27.41 7.33
CA THR A 211 -2.22 -27.69 6.71
C THR A 211 -3.17 -26.54 7.05
N MET A 212 -3.88 -26.04 6.04
CA MET A 212 -4.87 -24.98 6.24
C MET A 212 -6.22 -25.58 6.63
N PRO A 213 -6.86 -25.08 7.70
CA PRO A 213 -8.27 -25.33 7.94
C PRO A 213 -9.11 -24.81 6.77
N LYS A 214 -10.23 -25.49 6.45
CA LYS A 214 -11.15 -25.08 5.37
C LYS A 214 -11.57 -23.61 5.46
N ARG A 215 -11.81 -23.10 6.69
CA ARG A 215 -12.17 -21.69 6.91
C ARG A 215 -11.00 -20.74 6.61
N ALA A 216 -9.76 -21.12 6.93
CA ALA A 216 -8.58 -20.32 6.60
C ALA A 216 -8.36 -20.25 5.08
N THR A 217 -8.58 -21.36 4.35
CA THR A 217 -8.54 -21.38 2.89
C THR A 217 -9.61 -20.46 2.30
N ALA A 218 -10.86 -20.62 2.74
CA ALA A 218 -11.99 -19.80 2.34
C ALA A 218 -11.76 -18.29 2.61
N ASN A 219 -11.14 -17.95 3.74
CA ASN A 219 -10.75 -16.59 4.08
C ASN A 219 -9.65 -16.05 3.16
N ALA A 220 -8.62 -16.85 2.84
CA ALA A 220 -7.56 -16.44 1.93
C ALA A 220 -8.09 -16.22 0.50
N GLU A 221 -9.02 -17.04 0.03
CA GLU A 221 -9.68 -16.84 -1.27
C GLU A 221 -10.53 -15.55 -1.28
N GLU A 222 -11.32 -15.30 -0.23
CA GLU A 222 -12.06 -14.04 -0.06
C GLU A 222 -11.10 -12.83 -0.03
N ALA A 223 -9.94 -12.98 0.62
CA ALA A 223 -8.94 -11.93 0.74
C ALA A 223 -8.32 -11.61 -0.63
N VAL A 224 -7.81 -12.61 -1.34
CA VAL A 224 -7.15 -12.46 -2.65
C VAL A 224 -8.12 -11.91 -3.70
N LEU A 225 -9.36 -12.41 -3.72
CA LEU A 225 -10.37 -11.91 -4.64
C LEU A 225 -10.77 -10.47 -4.27
N GLY A 226 -11.05 -10.21 -2.99
CA GLY A 226 -11.49 -8.91 -2.52
C GLY A 226 -10.48 -7.79 -2.75
N THR A 227 -9.20 -8.03 -2.42
CA THR A 227 -8.13 -7.06 -2.66
C THR A 227 -7.72 -7.01 -4.13
N GLY A 228 -7.72 -8.15 -4.84
CA GLY A 228 -7.38 -8.23 -6.25
C GLY A 228 -8.32 -7.45 -7.15
N LEU A 229 -9.63 -7.49 -6.89
CA LEU A 229 -10.60 -6.69 -7.65
C LEU A 229 -10.46 -5.19 -7.37
N ILE A 230 -10.12 -4.78 -6.13
CA ILE A 230 -9.81 -3.38 -5.80
C ILE A 230 -8.54 -2.93 -6.54
N ALA A 231 -7.50 -3.77 -6.59
CA ALA A 231 -6.25 -3.46 -7.25
C ALA A 231 -6.36 -3.25 -8.77
N ARG A 232 -7.48 -3.69 -9.38
CA ARG A 232 -7.78 -3.53 -10.81
C ARG A 232 -8.51 -2.22 -11.13
N LEU A 233 -8.90 -1.45 -10.11
CA LEU A 233 -9.52 -0.15 -10.33
C LEU A 233 -8.50 0.82 -10.93
N PRO A 234 -8.79 1.47 -12.07
CA PRO A 234 -7.84 2.36 -12.75
C PRO A 234 -7.28 3.48 -11.84
N ALA A 235 -8.10 4.03 -10.95
CA ALA A 235 -7.70 5.12 -10.06
C ALA A 235 -6.91 4.65 -8.82
N PHE A 236 -6.85 3.35 -8.54
CA PHE A 236 -6.34 2.83 -7.27
C PHE A 236 -4.83 2.98 -7.11
N THR A 237 -4.05 2.69 -8.15
CA THR A 237 -2.58 2.68 -8.07
C THR A 237 -1.98 4.07 -7.88
N ALA A 238 -2.66 5.11 -8.37
CA ALA A 238 -2.21 6.50 -8.26
C ALA A 238 -2.64 7.18 -6.96
N ALA A 239 -3.59 6.61 -6.21
CA ALA A 239 -4.16 7.24 -5.03
C ALA A 239 -3.18 7.25 -3.84
N PRO A 240 -2.97 8.39 -3.15
CA PRO A 240 -2.19 8.44 -1.92
C PRO A 240 -2.92 7.71 -0.78
N VAL A 241 -2.19 7.13 0.17
CA VAL A 241 -2.84 6.41 1.29
C VAL A 241 -3.79 7.29 2.11
N ASP A 242 -3.50 8.59 2.27
CA ASP A 242 -4.35 9.48 3.06
C ASP A 242 -5.79 9.56 2.48
N GLU A 243 -5.91 9.64 1.15
CA GLU A 243 -7.21 9.59 0.46
C GLU A 243 -7.89 8.22 0.62
N VAL A 244 -7.12 7.13 0.60
CA VAL A 244 -7.62 5.78 0.85
C VAL A 244 -8.21 5.66 2.27
N MET A 245 -7.58 6.29 3.25
CA MET A 245 -8.03 6.29 4.65
C MET A 245 -9.30 7.12 4.85
N ASP A 246 -9.38 8.30 4.23
CA ASP A 246 -10.59 9.12 4.26
C ASP A 246 -11.78 8.39 3.61
N LEU A 247 -11.55 7.84 2.41
CA LEU A 247 -12.54 7.11 1.63
C LEU A 247 -13.13 5.91 2.37
N ARG A 248 -12.28 5.21 3.13
CA ARG A 248 -12.68 4.04 3.90
C ARG A 248 -13.77 4.38 4.92
N SER A 249 -13.66 5.52 5.60
CA SER A 249 -14.65 5.95 6.60
C SER A 249 -16.02 6.22 5.96
N ASP A 250 -16.03 6.75 4.74
CA ASP A 250 -17.25 7.07 3.99
C ASP A 250 -17.94 5.85 3.38
N LEU A 251 -17.21 4.76 3.16
CA LEU A 251 -17.69 3.57 2.43
C LEU A 251 -17.91 2.33 3.32
N GLU A 252 -17.98 2.49 4.64
CA GLU A 252 -18.18 1.38 5.58
C GLU A 252 -19.46 0.56 5.27
N GLU A 253 -20.58 1.24 4.96
CA GLU A 253 -21.84 0.56 4.64
C GLU A 253 -21.80 -0.24 3.32
N PRO A 254 -21.39 0.34 2.16
CA PRO A 254 -21.27 -0.43 0.93
C PRO A 254 -20.18 -1.51 0.97
N LEU A 255 -19.15 -1.37 1.82
CA LEU A 255 -18.11 -2.38 2.00
C LEU A 255 -18.67 -3.73 2.50
N GLY A 256 -19.68 -3.72 3.36
CA GLY A 256 -20.34 -4.94 3.83
C GLY A 256 -20.97 -5.75 2.68
N ARG A 257 -21.63 -5.05 1.74
CA ARG A 257 -22.23 -5.65 0.54
C ARG A 257 -21.16 -6.18 -0.41
N TYR A 258 -20.07 -5.42 -0.59
CA TYR A 258 -18.94 -5.86 -1.38
C TYR A 258 -18.31 -7.15 -0.85
N ARG A 259 -18.02 -7.24 0.45
CA ARG A 259 -17.52 -8.47 1.09
C ARG A 259 -18.47 -9.66 0.88
N HIS A 260 -19.79 -9.42 0.94
CA HIS A 260 -20.78 -10.45 0.65
C HIS A 260 -20.68 -10.95 -0.80
N LYS A 261 -20.59 -10.05 -1.79
CA LYS A 261 -20.43 -10.40 -3.20
C LYS A 261 -19.12 -11.12 -3.47
N VAL A 262 -18.02 -10.72 -2.82
CA VAL A 262 -16.73 -11.43 -2.91
C VAL A 262 -16.86 -12.86 -2.40
N ALA A 263 -17.54 -13.08 -1.27
CA ALA A 263 -17.79 -14.43 -0.75
C ALA A 263 -18.64 -15.31 -1.70
N GLN A 264 -19.52 -14.71 -2.50
CA GLN A 264 -20.25 -15.41 -3.57
C GLN A 264 -19.34 -15.72 -4.76
N LEU A 265 -18.61 -14.72 -5.27
CA LEU A 265 -17.72 -14.83 -6.43
C LEU A 265 -16.58 -15.83 -6.19
N ARG A 266 -16.14 -16.01 -4.93
CA ARG A 266 -15.19 -17.06 -4.56
C ARG A 266 -15.59 -18.45 -5.08
N GLY A 267 -16.89 -18.76 -5.11
CA GLY A 267 -17.37 -20.06 -5.61
C GLY A 267 -17.07 -20.32 -7.08
N LEU A 268 -16.60 -19.32 -7.82
CA LEU A 268 -16.19 -19.40 -9.22
C LEU A 268 -14.68 -19.64 -9.39
N LEU A 269 -13.89 -19.56 -8.31
CA LEU A 269 -12.45 -19.84 -8.37
C LEU A 269 -12.21 -21.33 -8.63
N LEU A 270 -11.27 -21.61 -9.53
CA LEU A 270 -10.88 -22.96 -9.91
C LEU A 270 -9.58 -23.39 -9.22
N THR A 271 -8.76 -22.41 -8.82
CA THR A 271 -7.50 -22.64 -8.10
C THR A 271 -7.56 -22.18 -6.65
N GLY A 272 -6.59 -22.66 -5.87
CA GLY A 272 -6.43 -22.23 -4.49
C GLY A 272 -5.84 -20.81 -4.40
N PRO A 273 -5.96 -20.16 -3.23
CA PRO A 273 -5.63 -18.74 -3.04
C PRO A 273 -4.15 -18.39 -3.24
N PHE A 274 -3.25 -19.37 -3.22
CA PHE A 274 -1.81 -19.17 -3.37
C PHE A 274 -1.24 -19.83 -4.64
N ASP A 275 -2.13 -20.27 -5.55
CA ASP A 275 -1.71 -20.77 -6.85
C ASP A 275 -1.08 -19.65 -7.69
N SER A 276 -0.18 -20.00 -8.61
CA SER A 276 0.47 -19.02 -9.49
C SER A 276 -0.52 -18.41 -10.49
N ASN A 277 -1.60 -19.13 -10.80
CA ASN A 277 -2.61 -18.68 -11.76
C ASN A 277 -3.75 -17.86 -11.13
N ILE A 278 -3.75 -17.69 -9.79
CA ILE A 278 -4.83 -16.98 -9.11
C ILE A 278 -5.01 -15.55 -9.63
N GLY A 279 -3.91 -14.88 -10.00
CA GLY A 279 -3.96 -13.54 -10.61
C GLY A 279 -4.76 -13.53 -11.92
N ALA A 280 -4.51 -14.51 -12.81
CA ALA A 280 -5.22 -14.63 -14.08
C ALA A 280 -6.70 -15.00 -13.90
N GLU A 281 -7.04 -15.77 -12.86
CA GLU A 281 -8.44 -16.03 -12.51
C GLU A 281 -9.15 -14.77 -12.04
N VAL A 282 -8.52 -13.96 -11.20
CA VAL A 282 -9.09 -12.67 -10.79
C VAL A 282 -9.23 -11.72 -11.99
N ASP A 283 -8.30 -11.73 -12.95
CA ASP A 283 -8.45 -10.98 -14.23
C ASP A 283 -9.65 -11.46 -15.05
N SER A 284 -9.85 -12.78 -15.11
CA SER A 284 -10.99 -13.36 -15.80
C SER A 284 -12.31 -12.94 -15.15
N LEU A 285 -12.40 -13.06 -13.82
CA LEU A 285 -13.57 -12.63 -13.05
C LEU A 285 -13.81 -11.13 -13.18
N TRP A 286 -12.75 -10.33 -13.18
CA TRP A 286 -12.85 -8.89 -13.40
C TRP A 286 -13.53 -8.60 -14.74
N ARG A 287 -13.00 -9.15 -15.83
CA ARG A 287 -13.50 -8.89 -17.18
C ARG A 287 -14.90 -9.45 -17.44
N LEU A 288 -15.21 -10.64 -16.91
CA LEU A 288 -16.44 -11.35 -17.24
C LEU A 288 -17.63 -10.99 -16.34
N GLU A 289 -17.36 -10.69 -15.07
CA GLU A 289 -18.42 -10.48 -14.07
C GLU A 289 -18.41 -9.05 -13.51
N VAL A 290 -17.25 -8.55 -13.10
CA VAL A 290 -17.19 -7.32 -12.28
C VAL A 290 -17.25 -6.05 -13.12
N ASP A 291 -16.45 -5.94 -14.18
CA ASP A 291 -16.41 -4.76 -15.04
C ASP A 291 -17.75 -4.48 -15.73
N PRO A 292 -18.47 -5.48 -16.29
CA PRO A 292 -19.82 -5.27 -16.83
C PRO A 292 -20.79 -4.74 -15.78
N MET A 293 -20.80 -5.32 -14.57
CA MET A 293 -21.70 -4.87 -13.50
C MET A 293 -21.35 -3.46 -12.99
N ILE A 294 -20.06 -3.09 -12.98
CA ILE A 294 -19.64 -1.71 -12.68
C ILE A 294 -20.09 -0.76 -13.79
N ALA A 295 -20.06 -1.19 -15.06
CA ALA A 295 -20.59 -0.41 -16.18
C ALA A 295 -22.09 -0.18 -16.05
N ASP A 296 -22.88 -1.20 -15.67
CA ASP A 296 -24.33 -1.05 -15.39
C ASP A 296 -24.59 -0.07 -14.24
N VAL A 297 -23.80 -0.14 -13.16
CA VAL A 297 -23.89 0.83 -12.05
C VAL A 297 -23.55 2.24 -12.54
N ARG A 298 -22.53 2.40 -13.38
CA ARG A 298 -22.12 3.68 -13.96
C ARG A 298 -23.22 4.25 -14.85
N GLU A 299 -23.83 3.44 -15.70
CA GLU A 299 -24.94 3.82 -16.58
C GLU A 299 -26.15 4.24 -15.74
N ALA A 300 -26.59 3.43 -14.77
CA ALA A 300 -27.70 3.77 -13.89
C ALA A 300 -27.47 5.07 -13.08
N MET A 301 -26.21 5.37 -12.76
CA MET A 301 -25.82 6.62 -12.10
C MET A 301 -25.79 7.82 -13.06
N ALA A 302 -25.46 7.59 -14.34
CA ALA A 302 -25.37 8.60 -15.41
C ALA A 302 -26.74 8.93 -16.04
N GLU A 303 -27.56 7.93 -16.38
CA GLU A 303 -28.89 8.07 -16.99
C GLU A 303 -29.86 8.90 -16.12
N HIS A 304 -29.64 8.93 -14.81
CA HIS A 304 -30.51 9.62 -13.86
C HIS A 304 -29.91 10.91 -13.28
N GLY A 305 -28.70 11.27 -13.71
CA GLY A 305 -28.02 12.53 -13.42
C GLY A 305 -27.60 13.20 -14.69
N LEU A 306 -28.55 13.87 -15.36
CA LEU A 306 -28.34 14.67 -16.56
C LEU A 306 -26.92 15.18 -16.68
N ILE A 307 -26.21 14.49 -17.56
CA ILE A 307 -25.17 14.95 -18.46
C ILE A 307 -25.47 16.41 -18.87
N ARG A 308 -24.98 17.37 -18.10
CA ARG A 308 -24.97 18.78 -18.49
C ARG A 308 -23.57 19.37 -18.57
N GLU A 309 -22.60 18.80 -17.86
CA GLU A 309 -21.22 19.26 -17.91
C GLU A 309 -20.37 18.41 -18.88
N PHE A 310 -20.53 17.09 -18.91
CA PHE A 310 -19.68 16.20 -19.73
C PHE A 310 -19.94 16.30 -21.24
N LEU A 311 -21.18 16.56 -21.67
CA LEU A 311 -21.49 16.81 -23.09
C LEU A 311 -21.14 18.22 -23.56
N ARG A 312 -20.79 19.14 -22.66
CA ARG A 312 -20.30 20.46 -23.06
C ARG A 312 -18.80 20.43 -23.36
N SER A 313 -18.07 19.40 -22.92
CA SER A 313 -16.65 19.20 -23.21
C SER A 313 -16.35 18.02 -24.15
N VAL A 314 -17.30 17.15 -24.45
CA VAL A 314 -17.11 16.02 -25.37
C VAL A 314 -18.22 16.02 -26.41
N GLY A 315 -18.01 16.81 -27.47
CA GLY A 315 -18.73 16.60 -28.71
C GLY A 315 -18.02 15.51 -29.50
N GLU A 316 -18.55 14.29 -29.50
CA GLU A 316 -18.41 13.29 -30.57
C GLU A 316 -19.29 12.06 -30.27
N SER A 317 -19.70 11.35 -31.32
CA SER A 317 -20.96 10.60 -31.42
C SER A 317 -21.00 9.23 -30.70
N PRO A 318 -22.18 8.68 -30.35
CA PRO A 318 -22.34 7.37 -29.69
C PRO A 318 -22.03 6.13 -30.57
N ALA A 319 -21.63 6.29 -31.84
CA ALA A 319 -21.48 5.17 -32.78
C ALA A 319 -20.09 4.49 -32.75
N ASP A 320 -19.07 5.14 -32.17
CA ASP A 320 -17.69 4.63 -32.18
C ASP A 320 -17.34 3.70 -31.01
N PHE A 321 -18.22 3.62 -30.00
CA PHE A 321 -17.98 2.78 -28.81
C PHE A 321 -18.13 1.27 -29.09
N ALA A 322 -18.80 0.89 -30.19
CA ALA A 322 -19.06 -0.51 -30.53
C ALA A 322 -17.89 -1.25 -31.20
N LYS A 323 -16.73 -0.61 -31.42
CA LYS A 323 -15.57 -1.20 -32.12
C LYS A 323 -14.30 -1.37 -31.27
N GLY A 324 -14.36 -1.21 -29.96
CA GLY A 324 -13.30 -1.69 -29.06
C GLY A 324 -11.93 -1.02 -29.23
N VAL A 325 -11.90 0.29 -29.52
CA VAL A 325 -10.67 1.09 -29.47
C VAL A 325 -10.83 2.12 -28.36
N LEU A 326 -10.27 1.82 -27.19
CA LEU A 326 -10.08 2.81 -26.13
C LEU A 326 -8.72 3.47 -26.35
N LEU A 327 -8.74 4.68 -26.92
CA LEU A 327 -7.78 5.76 -26.67
C LEU A 327 -8.39 7.05 -27.24
N PRO A 328 -8.24 8.20 -26.55
CA PRO A 328 -7.32 9.15 -27.16
C PRO A 328 -6.42 9.89 -26.16
N THR A 329 -5.12 9.73 -26.38
CA THR A 329 -4.16 10.83 -26.31
C THR A 329 -4.46 11.86 -27.41
N ALA A 330 -4.29 13.13 -27.08
CA ALA A 330 -4.54 14.28 -27.93
C ALA A 330 -3.73 14.31 -29.26
N LEU A 331 -4.27 15.05 -30.23
CA LEU A 331 -3.71 15.54 -31.51
C LEU A 331 -3.75 14.60 -32.73
N GLY A 332 -4.44 15.05 -33.79
CA GLY A 332 -4.05 14.74 -35.17
C GLY A 332 -5.18 14.31 -36.12
N VAL A 333 -5.72 15.29 -36.84
CA VAL A 333 -6.32 15.26 -38.20
C VAL A 333 -6.52 13.87 -38.82
N PHE A 334 -7.77 13.47 -39.08
CA PHE A 334 -8.17 12.83 -40.34
C PHE A 334 -9.64 13.14 -40.66
N THR A 335 -9.82 13.83 -41.79
CA THR A 335 -11.09 14.10 -42.45
C THR A 335 -11.63 12.83 -43.12
N ALA A 336 -12.93 12.56 -43.01
CA ALA A 336 -13.68 11.88 -44.06
C ALA A 336 -15.16 12.24 -43.99
N ASP A 337 -15.66 12.63 -45.16
CA ASP A 337 -17.00 13.10 -45.50
C ASP A 337 -18.17 12.20 -45.08
N ALA A 338 -19.32 12.87 -45.06
CA ALA A 338 -20.66 12.36 -45.37
C ALA A 338 -21.39 11.47 -44.35
N LEU A 339 -22.48 12.01 -43.80
CA LEU A 339 -23.82 11.71 -44.30
C LEU A 339 -24.86 12.66 -43.71
N GLU A 340 -25.42 13.49 -44.59
CA GLU A 340 -26.64 14.25 -44.39
C GLU A 340 -27.85 13.31 -44.28
N VAL A 341 -28.74 13.57 -43.31
CA VAL A 341 -30.18 13.36 -43.52
C VAL A 341 -30.96 14.49 -42.84
N ASN A 342 -31.42 15.42 -43.67
CA ASN A 342 -32.43 16.43 -43.34
C ASN A 342 -33.84 15.81 -43.25
N GLY A 343 -34.67 16.28 -42.32
CA GLY A 343 -36.11 15.94 -42.25
C GLY A 343 -36.81 16.42 -40.97
N VAL A 344 -37.05 17.72 -40.80
CA VAL A 344 -38.36 18.41 -40.94
C VAL A 344 -39.30 18.35 -39.71
N VAL A 345 -39.39 19.51 -39.04
CA VAL A 345 -40.58 20.28 -38.56
C VAL A 345 -41.58 19.67 -37.56
N GLY A 346 -41.51 20.17 -36.33
CA GLY A 346 -42.54 21.00 -35.66
C GLY A 346 -43.84 20.35 -35.13
N ILE A 347 -44.10 20.52 -33.83
CA ILE A 347 -45.35 21.06 -33.22
C ILE A 347 -45.08 21.28 -31.71
N ALA A 348 -45.36 22.49 -31.23
CA ALA A 348 -45.44 22.83 -29.81
C ALA A 348 -46.89 22.71 -29.34
N ALA A 349 -47.15 21.93 -28.28
CA ALA A 349 -48.39 22.00 -27.51
C ALA A 349 -48.20 21.45 -26.08
N GLY A 350 -48.46 22.31 -25.09
CA GLY A 350 -49.10 21.95 -23.82
C GLY A 350 -48.27 21.21 -22.76
N VAL A 351 -47.73 21.97 -21.80
CA VAL A 351 -47.27 21.48 -20.49
C VAL A 351 -48.47 20.98 -19.69
N ILE A 352 -48.39 19.77 -19.14
CA ILE A 352 -48.57 19.40 -17.71
C ILE A 352 -48.25 17.90 -17.62
N THR A 353 -47.04 17.56 -17.16
CA THR A 353 -46.65 16.20 -16.76
C THR A 353 -45.73 16.26 -15.54
N PRO A 354 -45.75 15.22 -14.68
CA PRO A 354 -45.56 15.36 -13.24
C PRO A 354 -44.08 15.47 -12.87
N ALA A 355 -43.63 16.67 -12.53
CA ALA A 355 -42.28 16.88 -11.97
C ALA A 355 -42.02 16.00 -10.72
N VAL A 356 -43.07 15.59 -10.00
CA VAL A 356 -42.96 14.72 -8.82
C VAL A 356 -42.73 13.25 -9.19
N ALA A 357 -43.24 12.73 -10.32
CA ALA A 357 -43.03 11.32 -10.70
C ALA A 357 -41.64 11.11 -11.31
N ALA A 358 -41.12 12.09 -12.07
CA ALA A 358 -39.77 12.06 -12.60
C ALA A 358 -38.71 12.16 -11.49
N VAL A 359 -38.95 12.95 -10.43
CA VAL A 359 -38.06 12.99 -9.25
C VAL A 359 -38.12 11.69 -8.45
N ARG A 360 -39.30 11.06 -8.34
CA ARG A 360 -39.45 9.76 -7.67
C ARG A 360 -38.75 8.64 -8.45
N GLN A 361 -38.88 8.60 -9.78
CA GLN A 361 -38.13 7.66 -10.63
C GLN A 361 -36.61 7.91 -10.61
N ARG A 362 -36.17 9.19 -10.60
CA ARG A 362 -34.76 9.56 -10.40
C ARG A 362 -34.17 9.08 -9.07
N SER A 363 -34.96 9.09 -8.00
CA SER A 363 -34.53 8.60 -6.68
C SER A 363 -34.48 7.08 -6.62
N VAL A 364 -35.39 6.39 -7.30
CA VAL A 364 -35.49 4.91 -7.28
C VAL A 364 -34.36 4.27 -8.08
N GLY A 365 -34.04 4.76 -9.28
CA GLY A 365 -32.91 4.22 -10.08
C GLY A 365 -31.56 4.36 -9.36
N ARG A 366 -31.28 5.54 -8.78
CA ARG A 366 -30.09 5.76 -7.96
C ARG A 366 -30.08 4.94 -6.67
N ALA A 367 -31.22 4.84 -5.97
CA ALA A 367 -31.31 4.03 -4.76
C ALA A 367 -31.07 2.55 -5.06
N THR A 368 -31.52 2.06 -6.20
CA THR A 368 -31.27 0.68 -6.66
C THR A 368 -29.81 0.48 -7.07
N ALA A 369 -29.20 1.41 -7.81
CA ALA A 369 -27.78 1.34 -8.15
C ALA A 369 -26.87 1.35 -6.91
N ARG A 370 -27.19 2.18 -5.90
CA ARG A 370 -26.50 2.23 -4.60
C ARG A 370 -26.62 0.95 -3.76
N ARG A 371 -27.64 0.14 -4.05
CA ARG A 371 -27.87 -1.16 -3.42
C ARG A 371 -27.17 -2.31 -4.14
N ASN A 372 -26.60 -2.08 -5.33
CA ASN A 372 -25.79 -3.08 -6.02
C ASN A 372 -24.56 -3.43 -5.16
N ASP A 373 -24.23 -4.71 -5.05
CA ASP A 373 -23.13 -5.16 -4.21
C ASP A 373 -21.74 -4.71 -4.70
N LEU A 374 -21.62 -4.33 -5.98
CA LEU A 374 -20.41 -3.77 -6.58
C LEU A 374 -20.42 -2.23 -6.63
N PHE A 375 -21.44 -1.58 -6.09
CA PHE A 375 -21.47 -0.11 -5.94
C PHE A 375 -20.25 0.43 -5.18
N TYR A 376 -19.72 -0.36 -4.25
CA TYR A 376 -18.48 -0.07 -3.54
C TYR A 376 -17.32 0.20 -4.50
N LEU A 377 -17.05 -0.72 -5.44
CA LEU A 377 -15.95 -0.59 -6.40
C LEU A 377 -16.12 0.62 -7.32
N TYR A 378 -17.36 0.90 -7.73
CA TYR A 378 -17.69 2.12 -8.49
C TYR A 378 -17.35 3.38 -7.70
N GLU A 379 -17.78 3.51 -6.44
CA GLU A 379 -17.50 4.69 -5.61
C GLU A 379 -16.02 4.84 -5.29
N VAL A 380 -15.31 3.74 -5.02
CA VAL A 380 -13.85 3.76 -4.82
C VAL A 380 -13.17 4.34 -6.05
N ASN A 381 -13.45 3.79 -7.24
CA ASN A 381 -12.82 4.27 -8.46
C ASN A 381 -13.20 5.72 -8.80
N ARG A 382 -14.46 6.11 -8.56
CA ARG A 382 -14.93 7.48 -8.82
C ARG A 382 -14.27 8.51 -7.90
N ARG A 383 -14.11 8.19 -6.61
CA ARG A 383 -13.58 9.14 -5.62
C ARG A 383 -12.06 9.24 -5.64
N LEU A 384 -11.36 8.15 -5.94
CA LEU A 384 -9.92 8.17 -6.15
C LEU A 384 -9.51 8.74 -7.52
N GLY A 385 -10.42 8.74 -8.50
CA GLY A 385 -10.14 9.14 -9.89
C GLY A 385 -10.24 10.64 -10.19
N GLY A 386 -10.79 11.45 -9.29
CA GLY A 386 -11.03 12.90 -9.49
C GLY A 386 -12.34 13.23 -10.20
#